data_AF-A0A1V5KG06-F1
#
_entry.id   AF-A0A1V5KG06-F1
#
_cell.length_a   1.000
_cell.length_b   1.000
_cell.length_c   1.000
_cell.angle_alpha   90.00
_cell.angle_beta   90.00
_cell.angle_gamma   90.00
#
_symmetry.space_group_name_H-M   'P 1'
#
loop_
_entity.id
_entity.type
_entity.pdbx_description
1 polymer ?
#
loop_
_entity_poly.entity_id
_entity_poly.type
_entity_poly.pdbx_seq_one_letter_code
_entity_poly.pdbx_strand_id
1 'polypeptide(L)'
;MVREYGRKRIGVLGLSFKADTDDLRESPMVSLIEQLIGKGYEVKIYDTNVTLPRLMGANKEFIEREVPHIAKLMCLSVKELLEKTDVVVVGNRGKEYESIFREHRNGHRIIDLSGIGEAKDLNLDEVKYEGICW
;
A
#
# COMPACT_ATOMS: atom_id res chain seq x y z
N MET A 1 -4.34 -16.10 -3.20
CA MET A 1 -4.51 -14.65 -3.46
C MET A 1 -3.37 -14.02 -4.27
N VAL A 2 -2.40 -13.27 -3.73
CA VAL A 2 -1.43 -12.51 -4.56
C VAL A 2 -0.63 -13.39 -5.56
N ARG A 3 -0.25 -14.60 -5.13
CA ARG A 3 0.50 -15.58 -5.93
C ARG A 3 -0.23 -16.12 -7.17
N GLU A 4 -1.56 -16.17 -7.13
CA GLU A 4 -2.37 -16.77 -8.21
C GLU A 4 -2.36 -15.92 -9.48
N TYR A 5 -1.93 -14.66 -9.39
CA TYR A 5 -2.12 -13.70 -10.46
C TYR A 5 -0.90 -13.50 -11.38
N GLY A 6 0.20 -14.25 -11.20
CA GLY A 6 1.39 -14.21 -12.08
C GLY A 6 2.08 -12.84 -12.21
N ARG A 7 1.57 -11.82 -11.52
CA ARG A 7 2.00 -10.42 -11.57
C ARG A 7 3.14 -10.22 -10.58
N LYS A 8 4.23 -9.61 -11.04
CA LYS A 8 5.41 -9.35 -10.21
C LYS A 8 5.34 -8.01 -9.49
N ARG A 9 4.56 -7.03 -9.98
CA ARG A 9 4.56 -5.65 -9.48
C ARG A 9 3.37 -5.39 -8.56
N ILE A 10 3.66 -5.15 -7.29
CA ILE A 10 2.67 -4.94 -6.22
C ILE A 10 2.81 -3.53 -5.67
N GLY A 11 1.71 -2.80 -5.64
CA GLY A 11 1.54 -1.56 -4.91
C GLY A 11 0.96 -1.84 -3.53
N VAL A 12 1.45 -1.14 -2.51
CA VAL A 12 0.90 -1.19 -1.15
C VAL A 12 0.51 0.23 -0.74
N LEU A 13 -0.76 0.41 -0.41
CA LEU A 13 -1.31 1.64 0.14
C LEU A 13 -1.48 1.49 1.65
N GLY A 14 -0.77 2.30 2.43
CA GLY A 14 -0.71 2.19 3.88
C GLY A 14 0.40 1.24 4.33
N LEU A 15 1.46 1.84 4.87
CA LEU A 15 2.55 1.15 5.55
C LEU A 15 2.34 1.14 7.06
N SER A 16 1.69 2.18 7.59
CA SER A 16 1.27 2.31 8.98
C SER A 16 0.08 1.40 9.31
N PHE A 17 -0.04 1.00 10.58
CA PHE A 17 -1.16 0.16 11.03
C PHE A 17 -2.52 0.89 10.96
N LYS A 18 -2.53 2.22 11.08
CA LYS A 18 -3.74 3.06 11.00
C LYS A 18 -3.47 4.29 10.16
N ALA A 19 -4.53 4.82 9.54
CA ALA A 19 -4.46 5.96 8.63
C ALA A 19 -4.01 7.29 9.26
N ASP A 20 -3.82 7.38 10.59
CA ASP A 20 -3.50 8.62 11.30
C ASP A 20 -2.18 8.54 12.09
N THR A 21 -1.30 7.60 11.75
CA THR A 21 -0.01 7.43 12.42
C THR A 21 1.11 7.11 11.45
N ASP A 22 2.34 7.48 11.81
CA ASP A 22 3.57 7.13 11.12
C ASP A 22 4.36 6.01 11.84
N ASP A 23 3.79 5.41 12.90
CA ASP A 23 4.43 4.32 13.64
C ASP A 23 4.42 3.02 12.80
N LEU A 24 5.63 2.49 12.58
CA LEU A 24 5.88 1.31 11.76
C LEU A 24 6.34 0.08 12.56
N ARG A 25 6.68 0.25 13.85
CA ARG A 25 7.43 -0.76 14.62
C ARG A 25 6.70 -2.09 14.74
N GLU A 26 5.37 -2.03 14.83
CA GLU A 26 4.49 -3.20 14.91
C GLU A 26 3.54 -3.29 13.71
N SER A 27 3.89 -2.66 12.59
CA SER A 27 3.00 -2.69 11.43
C SER A 27 2.98 -4.08 10.77
N PRO A 28 1.80 -4.73 10.64
CA PRO A 28 1.68 -5.98 9.92
C PRO A 28 2.02 -5.82 8.43
N MET A 29 1.90 -4.59 7.90
CA MET A 29 2.23 -4.29 6.51
C MET A 29 3.73 -4.37 6.26
N VAL A 30 4.58 -3.99 7.23
CA VAL A 30 6.04 -4.15 7.13
C VAL A 30 6.38 -5.64 6.95
N SER A 31 5.83 -6.51 7.79
CA SER A 31 6.05 -7.96 7.67
C SER A 31 5.54 -8.53 6.34
N LEU A 32 4.37 -8.07 5.87
CA LEU A 32 3.83 -8.47 4.57
C LEU A 32 4.78 -8.07 3.43
N ILE A 33 5.29 -6.84 3.45
CA ILE A 33 6.22 -6.31 2.45
C ILE A 33 7.52 -7.11 2.43
N GLU A 34 8.12 -7.40 3.59
CA GLU A 34 9.31 -8.26 3.68
C GLU A 34 9.08 -9.62 3.01
N GLN A 35 7.93 -10.24 3.28
CA GLN A 35 7.60 -11.53 2.68
C GLN A 35 7.40 -11.44 1.16
N LEU A 36 6.82 -10.35 0.66
CA LEU A 36 6.67 -10.13 -0.79
C LEU A 36 8.04 -9.93 -1.46
N ILE A 37 8.91 -9.12 -0.87
CA ILE A 37 10.28 -8.90 -1.35
C ILE A 37 11.07 -10.21 -1.34
N GLY A 38 11.03 -10.96 -0.24
CA GLY A 38 11.70 -12.26 -0.10
C GLY A 38 11.19 -13.33 -1.09
N LYS A 39 9.97 -13.16 -1.63
CA LYS A 39 9.40 -14.02 -2.68
C LYS A 39 9.69 -13.51 -4.09
N GLY A 40 10.46 -12.43 -4.25
CA GLY A 40 10.88 -11.87 -5.53
C GLY A 40 9.86 -10.97 -6.21
N TYR A 41 8.88 -10.42 -5.47
CA TYR A 41 7.97 -9.42 -5.99
C TYR A 41 8.61 -8.04 -6.00
N GLU A 42 8.30 -7.25 -7.03
CA GLU A 42 8.61 -5.83 -7.11
C GLU A 42 7.54 -5.06 -6.33
N VAL A 43 7.95 -4.41 -5.24
CA VAL A 43 7.01 -3.70 -4.36
C VAL A 43 7.18 -2.18 -4.49
N LYS A 44 6.07 -1.46 -4.56
CA LYS A 44 5.99 0.00 -4.40
C LYS A 44 5.02 0.34 -3.29
N ILE A 45 5.33 1.39 -2.53
CA ILE A 45 4.61 1.70 -1.30
C ILE A 45 4.22 3.17 -1.32
N TYR A 46 3.00 3.47 -0.91
CA TYR A 46 2.60 4.84 -0.64
C TYR A 46 1.85 4.88 0.70
N ASP A 47 2.22 5.83 1.55
CA ASP A 47 1.53 6.12 2.79
C ASP A 47 1.59 7.64 3.03
N THR A 48 0.43 8.25 3.21
CA THR A 48 0.30 9.70 3.36
C THR A 48 1.04 10.24 4.60
N ASN A 49 1.12 9.44 5.67
CA ASN A 49 1.77 9.84 6.93
C ASN A 49 3.26 9.51 6.93
N VAL A 50 3.65 8.48 6.20
CA VAL A 50 5.04 8.02 6.11
C VAL A 50 5.62 8.51 4.81
N THR A 51 6.11 9.76 4.78
CA THR A 51 6.88 10.28 3.64
C THR A 51 8.30 10.61 4.09
N LEU A 52 9.30 10.26 3.28
CA LEU A 52 10.73 10.48 3.59
C LEU A 52 11.06 11.91 4.07
N PRO A 53 10.46 12.99 3.51
CA PRO A 53 10.71 14.34 4.01
C PRO A 53 10.05 14.66 5.36
N ARG A 54 8.99 13.93 5.76
CA ARG A 54 8.23 14.17 6.98
C ARG A 54 8.65 13.29 8.15
N LEU A 55 9.41 12.23 7.89
CA LEU A 55 9.92 11.34 8.92
C LEU A 55 10.96 12.06 9.79
N MET A 56 10.68 12.16 11.09
CA MET A 56 11.56 12.76 12.08
C MET A 56 11.70 11.83 13.30
N GLY A 57 12.80 11.99 14.04
CA GLY A 57 13.02 11.28 15.31
C GLY A 57 13.07 9.76 15.17
N ALA A 58 12.44 9.06 16.12
CA ALA A 58 12.53 7.60 16.26
C ALA A 58 12.00 6.82 15.05
N ASN A 59 11.01 7.34 14.32
CA ASN A 59 10.44 6.66 13.15
C ASN A 59 11.39 6.71 11.95
N LYS A 60 12.08 7.85 11.77
CA LYS A 60 13.15 7.95 10.78
C LYS A 60 14.27 6.98 11.10
N GLU A 61 14.71 6.94 12.36
CA GLU A 61 15.78 6.06 12.80
C GLU A 61 15.41 4.58 12.64
N PHE A 62 14.17 4.20 12.95
CA PHE A 62 13.65 2.86 12.69
C PHE A 62 13.71 2.50 11.20
N ILE A 63 13.25 3.38 10.31
CA ILE A 63 13.28 3.12 8.87
C ILE A 63 14.72 3.02 8.35
N GLU A 64 15.61 3.89 8.81
CA GLU A 64 17.01 3.90 8.37
C GLU A 64 17.81 2.69 8.89
N ARG A 65 17.49 2.20 10.10
CA ARG A 65 18.20 1.08 10.73
C ARG A 65 17.59 -0.29 10.40
N GLU A 66 16.28 -0.42 10.58
CA GLU A 66 15.59 -1.72 10.55
C GLU A 66 15.07 -2.06 9.14
N VAL A 67 14.56 -1.07 8.41
CA VAL A 67 13.95 -1.28 7.08
C VAL A 67 14.42 -0.31 5.98
N PRO A 68 15.74 -0.11 5.79
CA PRO A 68 16.27 0.89 4.86
C PRO A 68 15.96 0.61 3.39
N HIS A 69 15.68 -0.64 3.04
CA HIS A 69 15.24 -1.01 1.70
C HIS A 69 13.78 -0.61 1.45
N ILE A 70 12.89 -0.66 2.45
CA ILE A 70 11.49 -0.22 2.34
C ILE A 70 11.42 1.27 1.96
N ALA A 71 12.29 2.11 2.56
CA ALA A 71 12.40 3.53 2.20
C ALA A 71 12.58 3.77 0.69
N LYS A 72 13.33 2.89 0.00
CA LYS A 72 13.62 3.01 -1.45
C LYS A 72 12.44 2.60 -2.33
N LEU A 73 11.41 1.98 -1.75
CA LEU A 73 10.21 1.53 -2.44
C LEU A 73 9.08 2.55 -2.37
N MET A 74 9.25 3.60 -1.56
CA MET A 74 8.26 4.65 -1.36
C MET A 74 8.04 5.48 -2.62
N CYS A 75 6.78 5.67 -2.97
CA CYS A 75 6.28 6.59 -3.98
C CYS A 75 5.83 7.89 -3.31
N LEU A 76 5.76 8.97 -4.09
CA LEU A 76 5.37 10.31 -3.63
C LEU A 76 3.86 10.57 -3.78
N SER A 77 3.14 9.72 -4.51
CA SER A 77 1.69 9.81 -4.71
C SER A 77 1.07 8.45 -5.01
N VAL A 78 -0.25 8.34 -4.78
CA VAL A 78 -1.04 7.19 -5.21
C VAL A 78 -0.91 6.97 -6.72
N LYS A 79 -0.99 8.05 -7.51
CA LYS A 79 -0.84 8.01 -8.96
C LYS A 79 0.47 7.36 -9.40
N GLU A 80 1.60 7.77 -8.82
CA GLU A 80 2.91 7.20 -9.15
C GLU A 80 2.97 5.70 -8.84
N LEU A 81 2.33 5.27 -7.74
CA LEU A 81 2.25 3.86 -7.38
C LEU A 81 1.42 3.07 -8.41
N LEU A 82 0.27 3.60 -8.83
CA LEU A 82 -0.58 2.96 -9.85
C LEU A 82 0.17 2.79 -11.18
N GLU A 83 0.90 3.81 -11.64
CA GLU A 83 1.70 3.75 -12.87
C GLU A 83 2.77 2.63 -12.87
N LYS A 84 3.21 2.19 -11.70
CA LYS A 84 4.34 1.25 -11.52
C LYS A 84 3.90 -0.17 -11.15
N THR A 85 2.61 -0.41 -10.93
CA THR A 85 2.14 -1.65 -10.29
C THR A 85 1.03 -2.32 -11.07
N ASP A 86 0.73 -3.58 -10.77
CA ASP A 86 -0.37 -4.31 -11.41
C ASP A 86 -1.44 -4.76 -10.40
N VAL A 87 -1.04 -5.00 -9.15
CA VAL A 87 -1.92 -5.36 -8.04
C VAL A 87 -1.69 -4.35 -6.94
N VAL A 88 -2.76 -3.82 -6.35
CA VAL A 88 -2.71 -2.88 -5.25
C VAL A 88 -3.28 -3.54 -4.00
N VAL A 89 -2.50 -3.57 -2.93
CA VAL A 89 -2.93 -4.02 -1.60
C VAL A 89 -3.20 -2.80 -0.74
N VAL A 90 -4.37 -2.72 -0.13
CA VAL A 90 -4.75 -1.63 0.77
C VAL A 90 -4.67 -2.12 2.21
N GLY A 91 -3.73 -1.55 2.99
CA GLY A 91 -3.45 -1.92 4.38
C GLY A 91 -4.21 -1.09 5.42
N ASN A 92 -4.64 0.13 5.10
CA ASN A 92 -5.44 0.97 5.99
C ASN A 92 -6.39 1.90 5.22
N ARG A 93 -7.32 2.56 5.91
CA ARG A 93 -8.39 3.40 5.33
C ARG A 93 -7.99 4.86 5.10
N GLY A 94 -6.79 5.12 4.56
CA GLY A 94 -6.37 6.48 4.21
C GLY A 94 -7.28 7.11 3.17
N LYS A 95 -7.82 8.32 3.43
CA LYS A 95 -8.78 8.99 2.52
C LYS A 95 -8.23 9.22 1.12
N GLU A 96 -6.92 9.49 1.00
CA GLU A 96 -6.26 9.68 -0.29
C GLU A 96 -6.30 8.43 -1.16
N TYR A 97 -6.39 7.24 -0.55
CA TYR A 97 -6.44 5.97 -1.27
C TYR A 97 -7.78 5.77 -1.98
N GLU A 98 -8.86 6.47 -1.59
CA GLU A 98 -10.13 6.41 -2.31
C GLU A 98 -10.00 6.83 -3.80
N SER A 99 -8.95 7.61 -4.13
CA SER A 99 -8.65 8.00 -5.52
C SER A 99 -8.48 6.81 -6.47
N ILE A 100 -8.07 5.63 -5.97
CA ILE A 100 -7.92 4.41 -6.78
C ILE A 100 -9.24 3.93 -7.39
N PHE A 101 -10.38 4.35 -6.84
CA PHE A 101 -11.72 4.02 -7.34
C PHE A 101 -12.29 5.09 -8.28
N ARG A 102 -11.59 6.21 -8.49
CA ARG A 102 -12.06 7.33 -9.34
C ARG A 102 -11.19 7.52 -10.58
N GLU A 103 -9.90 7.17 -10.51
CA GLU A 103 -9.00 7.29 -11.65
C GLU A 103 -9.30 6.20 -12.71
N HIS A 104 -9.95 6.63 -13.79
CA HIS A 104 -10.47 5.78 -14.87
C HIS A 104 -9.37 4.94 -15.54
N ARG A 105 -9.70 3.66 -15.82
CA ARG A 105 -8.98 2.69 -16.69
C ARG A 105 -7.89 1.83 -16.07
N ASN A 106 -7.90 1.57 -14.78
CA ASN A 106 -6.89 0.68 -14.23
C ASN A 106 -7.41 -0.75 -14.11
N GLY A 107 -7.02 -1.61 -15.06
CA GLY A 107 -7.10 -3.08 -14.96
C GLY A 107 -6.27 -3.68 -13.81
N HIS A 108 -5.93 -2.86 -12.80
CA HIS A 108 -5.36 -3.27 -11.55
C HIS A 108 -6.36 -4.13 -10.78
N ARG A 109 -5.81 -5.02 -9.98
CA ARG A 109 -6.55 -5.79 -9.00
C ARG A 109 -6.34 -5.14 -7.65
N ILE A 110 -7.43 -4.86 -6.95
CA ILE A 110 -7.41 -4.25 -5.63
C ILE A 110 -7.67 -5.35 -4.61
N ILE A 111 -6.73 -5.53 -3.68
CA ILE A 111 -6.83 -6.42 -2.53
C ILE A 111 -6.98 -5.54 -1.30
N ASP A 112 -8.15 -5.54 -0.68
CA ASP A 112 -8.44 -4.70 0.48
C ASP A 112 -8.35 -5.50 1.77
N LEU A 113 -7.39 -5.16 2.62
CA LEU A 113 -7.17 -5.74 3.95
C LEU A 113 -7.76 -4.87 5.07
N SER A 114 -8.32 -3.71 4.71
CA SER A 114 -8.73 -2.66 5.65
C SER A 114 -10.23 -2.41 5.68
N GLY A 115 -10.95 -2.84 4.63
CA GLY A 115 -12.35 -2.52 4.40
C GLY A 115 -12.57 -1.08 3.88
N ILE A 116 -11.61 -0.52 3.14
CA ILE A 116 -11.78 0.78 2.47
C ILE A 116 -12.95 0.76 1.48
N GLY A 117 -13.29 -0.41 0.92
CA GLY A 117 -14.43 -0.59 0.02
C GLY A 117 -15.81 -0.29 0.64
N GLU A 118 -15.90 -0.16 1.97
CA GLU A 118 -17.13 0.25 2.67
C GLU A 118 -17.40 1.77 2.59
N ALA A 119 -16.45 2.56 2.07
CA ALA A 119 -16.64 3.99 1.92
C ALA A 119 -17.75 4.28 0.90
N LYS A 120 -18.43 5.42 1.10
CA LYS A 120 -19.52 5.85 0.21
C LYS A 120 -18.97 6.31 -1.13
N ASP A 121 -19.79 6.16 -2.17
CA ASP A 121 -19.54 6.72 -3.51
C ASP A 121 -18.24 6.21 -4.19
N LEU A 122 -17.86 4.96 -3.90
CA LEU A 122 -16.78 4.25 -4.61
C LEU A 122 -17.33 3.52 -5.83
N ASN A 123 -16.63 3.63 -6.96
CA ASN A 123 -16.95 2.86 -8.17
C ASN A 123 -16.16 1.54 -8.18
N LEU A 124 -16.64 0.56 -7.41
CA LEU A 124 -15.99 -0.75 -7.29
C LEU A 124 -16.08 -1.57 -8.59
N ASP A 125 -17.06 -1.30 -9.45
CA ASP A 125 -17.31 -2.04 -10.70
C ASP A 125 -16.22 -1.80 -11.76
N GLU A 126 -15.48 -0.69 -11.66
CA GLU A 126 -14.38 -0.36 -12.58
C GLU A 126 -13.05 -1.02 -12.23
N VAL A 127 -12.97 -1.70 -11.07
CA VAL A 127 -11.75 -2.35 -10.60
C VAL A 127 -12.00 -3.83 -10.28
N LYS A 128 -10.94 -4.66 -10.37
CA LYS A 128 -11.03 -6.04 -9.87
C LYS A 128 -10.84 -6.04 -8.36
N TYR A 129 -11.89 -5.71 -7.62
CA TYR A 129 -11.87 -5.58 -6.16
C TYR A 129 -12.08 -6.92 -5.44
N GLU A 130 -11.27 -7.15 -4.40
CA GLU A 130 -11.32 -8.33 -3.52
C GLU A 130 -11.02 -7.88 -2.08
N GLY A 131 -12.06 -7.76 -1.26
CA GLY A 131 -11.93 -7.46 0.17
C GLY A 131 -11.80 -8.75 0.99
N ILE A 132 -10.86 -8.79 1.93
CA ILE A 132 -10.80 -9.88 2.91
C ILE A 132 -11.68 -9.50 4.09
N CYS A 133 -12.92 -9.98 4.09
CA CYS A 133 -13.76 -10.01 5.28
C CYS A 133 -13.67 -11.41 5.91
N TRP A 134 -13.17 -11.50 7.15
CA TRP A 134 -13.42 -12.63 8.04
C TRP A 134 -14.41 -12.23 9.13
#